data_AF-A0A2P8F065-F1
#
_entry.id   AF-A0A2P8F065-F1
#
_cell.length_a   1.000
_cell.length_b   1.000
_cell.length_c   1.000
_cell.angle_alpha   90.00
_cell.angle_beta   90.00
_cell.angle_gamma   90.00
#
_symmetry.space_group_name_H-M   'P 1'
#
loop_
_entity.id
_entity.type
_entity.pdbx_description
1 polymer ?
#
loop_
_entity_poly.entity_id
_entity_poly.type
_entity_poly.pdbx_seq_one_letter_code
_entity_poly.pdbx_strand_id
1 'polypeptide(L)'
;MDKITDLQYEHKAADLLHDGLYGFSWDSHEIDKVNLVSIFKDACRLINRGGEHNEEYMCAEAVVSSCIRAVRCICLDEAASFTLIQGQPQKLNALSQYENAVRNYEYMKNFKKC
;
A
#
# COMPACT_ATOMS: atom_id res chain seq x y z
N MET A 1 -15.12 11.29 20.77
CA MET A 1 -14.82 10.92 19.37
C MET A 1 -13.41 10.36 19.41
N ASP A 2 -13.29 9.04 19.44
CA ASP A 2 -11.99 8.40 19.55
C ASP A 2 -11.18 8.74 18.31
N LYS A 3 -10.00 9.35 18.50
CA LYS A 3 -9.08 9.67 17.41
C LYS A 3 -8.51 8.36 16.90
N ILE A 4 -9.09 7.82 15.85
CA ILE A 4 -8.45 6.72 15.10
C ILE A 4 -7.12 7.24 14.59
N THR A 5 -6.03 6.56 14.92
CA THR A 5 -4.67 6.96 14.54
C THR A 5 -4.37 6.53 13.11
N ASP A 6 -3.42 7.21 12.45
CA ASP A 6 -2.94 6.84 11.11
C ASP A 6 -2.53 5.35 11.06
N LEU A 7 -1.85 4.88 12.11
CA LEU A 7 -1.44 3.49 12.30
C LEU A 7 -2.61 2.51 12.32
N GLN A 8 -3.74 2.87 12.94
CA GLN A 8 -4.93 2.01 12.95
C GLN A 8 -5.54 1.87 11.56
N TYR A 9 -5.52 2.92 10.74
CA TYR A 9 -5.95 2.82 9.34
C TYR A 9 -4.97 2.00 8.50
N GLU A 10 -3.66 2.14 8.75
CA GLU A 10 -2.64 1.32 8.09
C GLU A 10 -2.85 -0.17 8.39
N HIS A 11 -3.04 -0.55 9.65
CA HIS A 11 -3.30 -1.94 10.03
C HIS A 11 -4.59 -2.48 9.38
N LYS A 12 -5.70 -1.75 9.48
CA LYS A 12 -6.97 -2.17 8.86
C LYS A 12 -6.83 -2.39 7.36
N ALA A 13 -6.15 -1.49 6.65
CA ALA A 13 -5.95 -1.63 5.21
C ALA A 13 -4.96 -2.77 4.86
N ALA A 14 -3.95 -3.01 5.70
CA ALA A 14 -3.05 -4.15 5.55
C ALA A 14 -3.80 -5.48 5.73
N ASP A 15 -4.66 -5.60 6.74
CA ASP A 15 -5.51 -6.77 6.96
C ASP A 15 -6.38 -7.06 5.73
N LEU A 16 -7.05 -6.02 5.20
CA LEU A 16 -7.84 -6.11 3.98
C LEU A 16 -7.02 -6.60 2.76
N LEU A 17 -5.77 -6.14 2.62
CA LEU A 17 -4.86 -6.59 1.56
C LEU A 17 -4.39 -8.04 1.74
N HIS A 18 -4.10 -8.46 2.97
CA HIS A 18 -3.76 -9.84 3.31
C HIS A 18 -4.91 -10.79 2.97
N ASP A 19 -6.13 -10.39 3.31
CA ASP A 19 -7.37 -11.07 2.97
C ASP A 19 -7.69 -11.00 1.47
N GLY A 20 -6.91 -10.29 0.65
CA GLY A 20 -7.12 -10.20 -0.80
C GLY A 20 -8.37 -9.39 -1.19
N LEU A 21 -8.86 -8.55 -0.28
CA LEU A 21 -9.97 -7.63 -0.52
C LEU A 21 -11.27 -8.34 -0.90
N TYR A 22 -11.54 -9.52 -0.32
CA TYR A 22 -12.81 -10.21 -0.50
C TYR A 22 -13.99 -9.33 -0.01
N GLY A 23 -15.09 -9.32 -0.77
CA GLY A 23 -16.26 -8.50 -0.46
C GLY A 23 -16.14 -7.02 -0.87
N PHE A 24 -14.96 -6.55 -1.28
CA PHE A 24 -14.78 -5.22 -1.84
C PHE A 24 -14.80 -5.28 -3.37
N SER A 25 -15.76 -4.56 -3.96
CA SER A 25 -15.80 -4.20 -5.37
C SER A 25 -15.71 -2.68 -5.48
N TRP A 26 -14.81 -2.19 -6.32
CA TRP A 26 -14.77 -0.78 -6.68
C TRP A 26 -14.87 -0.63 -8.19
N ASP A 27 -15.64 0.35 -8.63
CA ASP A 27 -15.97 0.56 -10.05
C ASP A 27 -14.86 1.30 -10.83
N SER A 28 -13.72 1.59 -10.19
CA SER A 28 -12.62 2.28 -10.86
C SER A 28 -11.87 1.34 -11.80
N HIS A 29 -11.93 1.62 -13.10
CA HIS A 29 -11.14 0.96 -14.13
C HIS A 29 -9.64 1.29 -14.05
N GLU A 30 -9.24 2.27 -13.26
CA GLU A 30 -7.85 2.76 -13.20
C GLU A 30 -7.00 2.00 -12.16
N ILE A 31 -7.63 1.39 -11.16
CA ILE A 31 -6.95 0.64 -10.10
C ILE A 31 -7.32 -0.83 -10.20
N ASP A 32 -6.41 -1.62 -10.77
CA ASP A 32 -6.56 -3.08 -10.85
C ASP A 32 -6.37 -3.71 -9.46
N LYS A 33 -7.48 -4.19 -8.90
CA LYS A 33 -7.52 -4.90 -7.62
C LYS A 33 -6.62 -6.13 -7.58
N VAL A 34 -6.63 -6.94 -8.63
CA VAL A 34 -5.86 -8.19 -8.68
C VAL A 34 -4.37 -7.86 -8.68
N ASN A 35 -3.98 -6.88 -9.49
CA ASN A 35 -2.60 -6.41 -9.52
C ASN A 35 -2.18 -5.82 -8.17
N LEU A 36 -2.98 -4.94 -7.56
CA LEU A 36 -2.72 -4.33 -6.26
C LEU A 36 -2.46 -5.38 -5.15
N VAL A 37 -3.29 -6.42 -5.07
CA VAL A 37 -3.09 -7.52 -4.11
C VAL A 37 -1.83 -8.31 -4.42
N SER A 38 -1.55 -8.56 -5.71
CA SER A 38 -0.37 -9.31 -6.15
C SER A 38 0.93 -8.61 -5.76
N ILE A 39 1.07 -7.32 -6.11
CA ILE A 39 2.29 -6.55 -5.82
C ILE A 39 2.54 -6.41 -4.32
N PHE A 40 1.48 -6.25 -3.52
CA PHE A 40 1.56 -6.21 -2.07
C PHE A 40 2.10 -7.54 -1.50
N LYS A 41 1.51 -8.67 -1.91
CA LYS A 41 1.94 -10.00 -1.44
C LYS A 41 3.37 -10.31 -1.84
N ASP A 42 3.80 -9.89 -3.02
CA ASP A 42 5.19 -10.04 -3.46
C ASP A 42 6.17 -9.25 -2.59
N ALA A 43 5.86 -7.99 -2.31
CA ALA A 43 6.68 -7.14 -1.47
C ALA A 43 6.75 -7.66 -0.01
N CYS A 44 5.62 -8.07 0.57
CA CYS A 44 5.60 -8.71 1.88
C CYS A 44 6.46 -9.97 1.93
N ARG A 45 6.40 -10.82 0.89
CA ARG A 45 7.25 -12.03 0.80
C ARG A 45 8.73 -11.68 0.77
N LEU A 46 9.11 -10.55 0.18
CA LEU A 46 10.49 -10.08 0.14
C LEU A 46 10.96 -9.65 1.53
N ILE A 47 10.19 -8.78 2.17
CA ILE A 47 10.46 -8.30 3.53
C ILE A 47 10.60 -9.48 4.50
N ASN A 48 9.69 -10.45 4.44
CA ASN A 48 9.67 -11.62 5.33
C ASN A 48 10.80 -12.63 5.09
N ARG A 49 11.57 -12.52 3.99
CA ARG A 49 12.74 -13.40 3.76
C ARG A 49 13.93 -13.05 4.66
N GLY A 50 13.87 -11.95 5.40
CA GLY A 50 14.86 -11.62 6.44
C GLY A 50 16.23 -11.26 5.89
N GLY A 51 16.28 -10.42 4.84
CA GLY A 51 17.52 -9.86 4.30
C GLY A 51 17.98 -8.61 5.05
N GLU A 52 19.23 -8.19 4.80
CA GLU A 52 19.73 -6.88 5.22
C GLU A 52 18.80 -5.76 4.69
N HIS A 53 18.72 -4.62 5.40
CA HIS A 53 18.02 -3.40 4.98
C HIS A 53 18.71 -2.74 3.76
N ASN A 54 18.83 -3.50 2.68
CA ASN A 54 19.39 -3.09 1.41
C ASN A 54 18.32 -2.35 0.58
N GLU A 55 18.72 -1.83 -0.58
CA GLU A 55 17.83 -1.06 -1.45
C GLU A 55 16.59 -1.84 -1.90
N GLU A 56 16.71 -3.16 -2.09
CA GLU A 56 15.59 -4.04 -2.46
C GLU A 56 14.56 -4.13 -1.32
N TYR A 57 15.02 -4.27 -0.07
CA TYR A 57 14.17 -4.27 1.12
C TYR A 57 13.43 -2.92 1.27
N MET A 58 14.16 -1.80 1.19
CA MET A 58 13.58 -0.46 1.29
C MET A 58 12.54 -0.20 0.18
N CYS A 59 12.81 -0.70 -1.03
CA CYS A 59 11.87 -0.62 -2.14
C CYS A 59 10.60 -1.45 -1.87
N ALA A 60 10.74 -2.66 -1.33
CA ALA A 60 9.61 -3.50 -0.95
C ALA A 60 8.74 -2.83 0.14
N GLU A 61 9.35 -2.20 1.15
CA GLU A 61 8.61 -1.42 2.15
C GLU A 61 7.83 -0.25 1.53
N ALA A 62 8.44 0.45 0.57
CA ALA A 62 7.77 1.51 -0.16
C ALA A 62 6.57 0.99 -0.98
N VAL A 63 6.69 -0.17 -1.62
CA VAL A 63 5.57 -0.84 -2.32
C VAL A 63 4.45 -1.18 -1.34
N VAL A 64 4.76 -1.81 -0.21
CA VAL A 64 3.78 -2.17 0.83
C VAL A 64 3.04 -0.93 1.33
N SER A 65 3.78 0.13 1.69
CA SER A 65 3.19 1.37 2.20
C SER A 65 2.26 2.03 1.18
N SER A 66 2.66 2.10 -0.09
CA SER A 66 1.82 2.65 -1.16
C SER A 66 0.56 1.82 -1.41
N CYS A 67 0.64 0.48 -1.35
CA CYS A 67 -0.54 -0.37 -1.46
C CYS A 67 -1.52 -0.14 -0.31
N ILE A 68 -1.02 -0.09 0.93
CA ILE A 68 -1.82 0.19 2.12
C ILE A 68 -2.53 1.53 1.99
N ARG A 69 -1.82 2.58 1.57
CA ARG A 69 -2.41 3.92 1.37
C ARG A 69 -3.46 3.95 0.27
N ALA A 70 -3.25 3.23 -0.83
CA ALA A 70 -4.27 3.09 -1.87
C ALA A 70 -5.55 2.45 -1.31
N VAL A 71 -5.43 1.34 -0.57
CA VAL A 71 -6.58 0.65 0.04
C VAL A 71 -7.26 1.48 1.12
N ARG A 72 -6.50 2.22 1.94
CA ARG A 72 -7.06 3.19 2.89
C ARG A 72 -8.01 4.16 2.20
N CYS A 73 -7.61 4.71 1.05
CA CYS A 73 -8.42 5.67 0.31
C CYS A 73 -9.68 5.06 -0.33
N ILE A 74 -9.64 3.77 -0.69
CA ILE A 74 -10.70 3.13 -1.48
C ILE A 74 -11.72 2.40 -0.59
N CYS A 75 -11.22 1.69 0.43
CA CYS A 75 -11.99 0.68 1.16
C CYS A 75 -12.41 1.10 2.56
N LEU A 76 -11.81 2.16 3.10
CA LEU A 76 -12.11 2.64 4.45
C LEU A 76 -12.91 3.96 4.39
N ASP A 77 -13.18 4.53 5.56
CA ASP A 77 -13.89 5.81 5.66
C ASP A 77 -13.08 6.99 5.10
N GLU A 78 -13.75 8.13 4.91
CA GLU A 78 -13.12 9.33 4.34
C GLU A 78 -11.91 9.82 5.18
N ALA A 79 -11.95 9.63 6.50
CA ALA A 79 -10.85 10.05 7.38
C ALA A 79 -9.58 9.23 7.13
N ALA A 80 -9.70 7.96 6.71
CA ALA A 80 -8.58 7.13 6.32
C ALA A 80 -7.79 7.67 5.10
N SER A 81 -8.40 8.54 4.30
CA SER A 81 -7.77 9.19 3.14
C SER A 81 -6.84 10.34 3.51
N PHE A 82 -6.64 10.64 4.80
CA PHE A 82 -5.73 11.69 5.25
C PHE A 82 -4.55 11.09 6.02
N THR A 83 -3.36 11.67 5.85
CA THR A 83 -2.18 11.38 6.67
C THR A 83 -1.58 12.69 7.19
N LEU A 84 -0.72 12.63 8.21
CA LEU A 84 -0.07 13.81 8.77
C LEU A 84 1.35 13.95 8.23
N ILE A 85 1.61 15.04 7.51
CA ILE A 85 2.96 15.42 7.06
C ILE A 85 3.34 16.69 7.78
N GLN A 86 4.40 16.63 8.60
CA GLN A 86 4.86 17.77 9.42
C GLN A 86 3.74 18.37 10.29
N GLY A 87 2.86 17.50 10.81
CA GLY A 87 1.71 17.90 11.62
C GLY A 87 0.52 18.48 10.84
N GLN A 88 0.61 18.57 9.51
CA GLN A 88 -0.47 19.05 8.65
C GLN A 88 -1.21 17.87 7.99
N PRO A 89 -2.56 17.85 8.00
CA PRO A 89 -3.32 16.82 7.30
C PRO A 89 -3.17 16.99 5.79
N GLN A 90 -2.77 15.92 5.12
CA GLN A 90 -2.62 15.84 3.67
C GLN A 90 -3.52 14.74 3.14
N LYS A 91 -4.35 15.09 2.15
CA LYS A 91 -5.24 14.13 1.50
C LYS A 91 -4.44 13.26 0.54
N LEU A 92 -4.54 11.96 0.70
CA LEU A 92 -3.97 10.94 -0.17
C LEU A 92 -4.89 10.76 -1.39
N ASN A 93 -4.27 10.52 -2.55
CA ASN A 93 -4.96 10.15 -3.77
C ASN A 93 -4.74 8.65 -4.05
N ALA A 94 -5.82 7.88 -4.12
CA ALA A 94 -5.77 6.43 -4.31
C ALA A 94 -5.00 6.01 -5.57
N LEU A 95 -5.27 6.68 -6.70
CA LEU A 95 -4.64 6.39 -7.99
C LEU A 95 -3.14 6.67 -7.94
N SER A 96 -2.74 7.84 -7.43
CA SER A 96 -1.32 8.19 -7.31
C SER A 96 -0.56 7.21 -6.39
N GLN A 97 -1.20 6.74 -5.31
CA GLN A 97 -0.59 5.72 -4.44
C GLN A 97 -0.44 4.37 -5.16
N TYR A 98 -1.46 3.96 -5.94
CA TYR A 98 -1.38 2.76 -6.76
C TYR A 98 -0.29 2.84 -7.82
N GLU A 99 -0.21 3.94 -8.58
CA GLU A 99 0.83 4.16 -9.59
C GLU A 99 2.23 4.14 -8.98
N ASN A 100 2.40 4.71 -7.78
CA ASN A 100 3.65 4.64 -7.03
C ASN A 100 4.00 3.21 -6.63
N ALA A 101 3.03 2.42 -6.17
CA ALA A 101 3.24 1.01 -5.86
C ALA A 101 3.69 0.22 -7.08
N VAL A 102 3.03 0.40 -8.23
CA VAL A 102 3.39 -0.26 -9.50
C VAL A 102 4.81 0.12 -9.93
N ARG A 103 5.15 1.42 -9.91
CA ARG A 103 6.48 1.90 -10.31
C ARG A 103 7.59 1.34 -9.43
N ASN A 104 7.39 1.38 -8.11
CA ASN A 104 8.35 0.82 -7.15
C ASN A 104 8.45 -0.69 -7.30
N TYR A 105 7.35 -1.39 -7.57
CA TYR A 105 7.35 -2.83 -7.80
C TYR A 105 8.12 -3.23 -9.07
N GLU A 106 7.99 -2.47 -10.16
CA GLU A 106 8.80 -2.69 -11.36
C GLU A 106 10.29 -2.41 -11.12
N TYR A 107 10.62 -1.38 -10.34
CA TYR A 107 12.00 -1.16 -9.90
C TYR A 107 12.51 -2.33 -9.04
N MET A 108 11.70 -2.79 -8.07
CA MET A 108 11.99 -3.95 -7.22
C MET A 108 12.31 -5.21 -8.03
N LYS A 109 11.54 -5.49 -9.09
CA LYS A 109 11.78 -6.65 -9.98
C LYS A 109 13.11 -6.58 -10.72
N ASN A 110 13.60 -5.38 -11.03
CA ASN A 110 14.83 -5.20 -11.79
C ASN A 110 16.09 -5.47 -10.96
N PHE A 111 16.03 -5.40 -9.62
CA PHE A 111 17.15 -5.83 -8.76
C PHE A 111 17.50 -7.30 -8.95
N LYS A 112 16.51 -8.17 -9.22
CA LYS A 112 16.74 -9.60 -9.43
C LYS A 112 17.42 -9.95 -10.76
N LYS A 113 17.59 -8.97 -11.65
CA LYS A 113 18.19 -9.15 -12.98
C LYS A 113 19.66 -8.71 -13.05
N CYS A 114 20.18 -8.09 -11.98
CA CYS A 114 21.58 -7.75 -11.83
C CYS A 114 22.29 -8.78 -10.94
#